data_AF-A0A8K1FIX9-F1
#
_entry.id   AF-A0A8K1FIX9-F1
#
_cell.length_a   1.000
_cell.length_b   1.000
_cell.length_c   1.000
_cell.angle_alpha   90.00
_cell.angle_beta   90.00
_cell.angle_gamma   90.00
#
_symmetry.space_group_name_H-M   'P 1'
#
loop_
_entity.id
_entity.type
_entity.pdbx_description
1 polymer ?
#
loop_
_entity_poly.entity_id
_entity_poly.type
_entity_poly.pdbx_seq_one_letter_code
_entity_poly.pdbx_strand_id
1 'polypeptide(L)'
;MIVFVDAKGSASLYRFNEHYKALEVVRTIDIGAKTSLVMPLKTVLLDDGVMHVVGAKGNVQSINVRNQQLSRKSAKCCFGVEGVTWRGPLFAILDGLVLGSVGCMQDDSGSYRGVVEAISSEDYRALRQRSRDGIVLGSSEKLSVQAFGNEVVVFDEESTKLHVLTLQASVRSDSLRIRKMNSGIDENECPGAAVGSSSFSSHWMWVFYRLFEKFPVRGALYSSERGAPEQLQLQINGRAESQDMDELSGAVAGYLDRIMDELEKLHKPLYGLNLAQNHHSLVTFVPIQICRAEYNTLSVMPNGGDRSEDIAGSSPKDLQSADIVRSIRFGLLSPLLQSWGGQCVVVTSMGKQSTGKSYFLNHLTGSSFAIAGARCTDGAWMSVRVLDCHVLLVVIDFEGLGSFERTEQEDVFLSVLNASISMLTVFRMEMRLDKEIDDLFSKFQKGSQQLIKNESQLFRGKLYMSVKDVNPNDHRGVVHEFVTKFGRLLDANRENNFLTDMYAGQLEVNCSPPLSTPGYHRSLTHVQRSIREKLCGNPKAGFSTGKSFLDCIRLVLAKISILDWTSMDDSALKLKLAEMATQLPGIVRFGAIVASPIRLPTCL
;
A
#
# COMPACT_ATOMS: atom_id res chain seq x y z
N MET A 1 -8.64 18.90 -0.69
CA MET A 1 -9.51 19.39 0.41
C MET A 1 -10.49 18.26 0.70
N ILE A 2 -10.71 17.89 1.95
CA ILE A 2 -11.50 16.74 2.40
C ILE A 2 -12.74 17.26 3.12
N VAL A 3 -13.91 16.64 2.92
CA VAL A 3 -15.15 17.03 3.59
C VAL A 3 -15.62 15.91 4.49
N PHE A 4 -15.87 16.22 5.76
CA PHE A 4 -16.53 15.32 6.69
C PHE A 4 -17.91 15.86 6.99
N VAL A 5 -18.92 15.01 6.85
CA VAL A 5 -20.31 15.36 7.10
C VAL A 5 -20.77 14.58 8.32
N ASP A 6 -21.18 15.28 9.36
CA ASP A 6 -21.73 14.64 10.54
C ASP A 6 -23.21 14.24 10.33
N ALA A 7 -23.73 13.40 11.22
CA ALA A 7 -25.13 12.95 11.16
C ALA A 7 -26.15 14.08 11.35
N LYS A 8 -25.72 15.26 11.82
CA LYS A 8 -26.57 16.45 12.02
C LYS A 8 -26.57 17.37 10.80
N GLY A 9 -25.78 17.08 9.77
CA GLY A 9 -25.69 17.88 8.54
C GLY A 9 -24.65 18.98 8.59
N SER A 10 -23.69 18.95 9.52
CA SER A 10 -22.54 19.85 9.50
C SER A 10 -21.44 19.25 8.63
N ALA A 11 -21.04 19.96 7.58
CA ALA A 11 -19.89 19.64 6.75
C ALA A 11 -18.68 20.46 7.18
N SER A 12 -17.70 19.78 7.75
CA SER A 12 -16.39 20.36 8.05
C SER A 12 -15.46 20.11 6.86
N LEU A 13 -15.03 21.18 6.22
CA LEU A 13 -14.03 21.18 5.17
C LEU A 13 -12.66 21.31 5.79
N TYR A 14 -11.86 20.32 5.48
CA TYR A 14 -10.49 20.26 5.90
C TYR A 14 -9.62 20.49 4.68
N ARG A 15 -8.76 21.49 4.76
CA ARG A 15 -7.63 21.56 3.85
C ARG A 15 -6.45 21.06 4.64
N PHE A 16 -5.61 20.34 3.92
CA PHE A 16 -4.24 20.30 4.30
C PHE A 16 -3.75 21.75 4.48
N ASN A 17 -3.12 22.02 5.62
CA ASN A 17 -2.37 23.26 5.78
C ASN A 17 -1.35 23.38 4.65
N GLU A 18 -0.75 24.56 4.44
CA GLU A 18 0.07 24.83 3.24
C GLU A 18 1.20 23.82 3.00
N HIS A 19 1.63 23.14 4.06
CA HIS A 19 2.68 22.12 4.05
C HIS A 19 2.16 20.66 4.06
N TYR A 20 0.84 20.44 3.94
CA TYR A 20 0.19 19.13 3.85
C TYR A 20 0.35 18.17 5.06
N LYS A 21 0.51 18.69 6.28
CA LYS A 21 0.87 17.87 7.47
C LYS A 21 -0.25 17.69 8.47
N ALA A 22 -1.19 18.62 8.49
CA ALA A 22 -2.41 18.53 9.28
C ALA A 22 -3.60 18.89 8.40
N LEU A 23 -4.68 18.13 8.54
CA LEU A 23 -6.00 18.52 8.07
C LEU A 23 -6.54 19.53 9.07
N GLU A 24 -6.47 20.80 8.70
CA GLU A 24 -7.05 21.90 9.46
C GLU A 24 -8.47 22.13 8.98
N VAL A 25 -9.38 22.38 9.93
CA VAL A 25 -10.73 22.82 9.59
C VAL A 25 -10.62 24.21 8.98
N VAL A 26 -10.66 24.26 7.65
CA VAL A 26 -10.70 25.53 6.92
C VAL A 26 -12.05 26.19 7.06
N ARG A 27 -13.12 25.38 7.10
CA ARG A 27 -14.47 25.91 7.20
C ARG A 27 -15.42 24.83 7.70
N THR A 28 -16.33 25.20 8.59
CA THR A 28 -17.50 24.37 8.91
C THR A 28 -18.73 25.00 8.26
N ILE A 29 -19.51 24.19 7.54
CA ILE A 29 -20.72 24.59 6.84
C ILE A 29 -21.86 23.77 7.42
N ASP A 30 -22.79 24.43 8.10
CA ASP A 30 -24.05 23.80 8.49
C ASP A 30 -24.94 23.66 7.24
N ILE A 31 -24.96 22.45 6.67
CA ILE A 31 -25.76 22.13 5.48
C ILE A 31 -27.24 22.12 5.85
N GLY A 32 -27.60 21.66 7.04
CA GLY A 32 -28.99 21.60 7.51
C GLY A 32 -29.61 22.99 7.66
N ALA A 33 -28.83 23.98 8.10
CA ALA A 33 -29.27 25.37 8.21
C ALA A 33 -29.23 26.14 6.88
N LYS A 34 -28.31 25.79 5.96
CA LYS A 34 -28.11 26.53 4.70
C LYS A 34 -28.88 26.00 3.52
N THR A 35 -29.08 24.69 3.45
CA THR A 35 -29.79 24.07 2.34
C THR A 35 -31.24 23.84 2.73
N SER A 36 -32.12 23.81 1.74
CA SER A 36 -33.51 23.36 1.96
C SER A 36 -33.67 21.86 1.71
N LEU A 37 -32.57 21.09 1.84
CA LEU A 37 -32.55 19.66 1.65
C LEU A 37 -33.10 18.93 2.88
N VAL A 38 -33.76 17.81 2.65
CA VAL A 38 -34.29 16.97 3.73
C VAL A 38 -33.17 16.07 4.24
N MET A 39 -32.95 16.07 5.55
CA MET A 39 -31.98 15.22 6.24
C MET A 39 -32.55 13.80 6.49
N PRO A 40 -31.71 12.76 6.66
CA PRO A 40 -30.24 12.76 6.54
C PRO A 40 -29.78 12.89 5.08
N LEU A 41 -28.53 13.33 4.89
CA LEU A 41 -27.94 13.39 3.55
C LEU A 41 -27.64 11.99 3.02
N LYS A 42 -27.88 11.77 1.72
CA LYS A 42 -27.54 10.51 1.05
C LYS A 42 -26.08 10.46 0.63
N THR A 43 -25.56 11.56 0.10
CA THR A 43 -24.15 11.66 -0.34
C THR A 43 -23.70 13.11 -0.43
N VAL A 44 -22.39 13.29 -0.34
CA VAL A 44 -21.70 14.56 -0.56
C VAL A 44 -20.50 14.31 -1.47
N LEU A 45 -20.33 15.16 -2.48
CA LEU A 45 -19.16 15.19 -3.34
C LEU A 45 -18.56 16.58 -3.31
N LEU A 46 -17.24 16.66 -3.10
CA LEU A 46 -16.49 17.90 -3.24
C LEU A 46 -15.70 17.82 -4.55
N ASP A 47 -16.00 18.73 -5.46
CA ASP A 47 -15.38 18.81 -6.77
C ASP A 47 -15.08 20.28 -7.13
N ASP A 48 -13.84 20.56 -7.56
CA ASP A 48 -13.29 21.90 -7.82
C ASP A 48 -13.75 23.04 -6.86
N GLY A 49 -13.81 22.77 -5.55
CA GLY A 49 -14.22 23.77 -4.55
C GLY A 49 -15.73 24.05 -4.49
N VAL A 50 -16.54 23.23 -5.16
CA VAL A 50 -17.99 23.20 -5.07
C VAL A 50 -18.40 21.91 -4.35
N MET A 51 -19.18 22.05 -3.27
CA MET A 51 -19.70 20.92 -2.52
C MET A 51 -21.10 20.60 -3.02
N HIS A 52 -21.26 19.47 -3.72
CA HIS A 52 -22.53 18.94 -4.19
C HIS A 52 -23.14 18.03 -3.13
N VAL A 53 -24.39 18.30 -2.75
CA VAL A 53 -25.06 17.59 -1.66
C VAL A 53 -26.39 17.04 -2.14
N VAL A 54 -26.68 15.79 -1.74
CA VAL A 54 -27.94 15.09 -2.05
C VAL A 54 -28.70 14.80 -0.75
N GLY A 55 -29.92 15.31 -0.64
CA GLY A 55 -30.79 15.06 0.52
C GLY A 55 -31.49 13.69 0.48
N ALA A 56 -32.16 13.31 1.56
CA ALA A 56 -32.90 12.04 1.70
C ALA A 56 -33.90 11.80 0.56
N LYS A 57 -34.54 12.87 0.07
CA LYS A 57 -35.52 12.84 -1.03
C LYS A 57 -34.90 12.90 -2.44
N GLY A 58 -33.56 12.78 -2.56
CA GLY A 58 -32.86 12.82 -3.85
C GLY A 58 -32.67 14.22 -4.44
N ASN A 59 -33.16 15.27 -3.78
CA ASN A 59 -32.93 16.66 -4.21
C ASN A 59 -31.44 17.02 -4.10
N VAL A 60 -30.93 17.77 -5.07
CA VAL A 60 -29.52 18.18 -5.13
C VAL A 60 -29.40 19.69 -5.02
N GLN A 61 -28.39 20.11 -4.28
CA GLN A 61 -27.99 21.52 -4.17
C GLN A 61 -26.47 21.57 -4.00
N SER A 62 -25.81 22.55 -4.63
CA SER A 62 -24.40 22.82 -4.36
C SER A 62 -24.18 24.05 -3.52
N ILE A 63 -23.04 24.04 -2.84
CA ILE A 63 -22.53 25.14 -2.04
C ILE A 63 -21.12 25.43 -2.55
N ASN A 64 -20.90 26.62 -3.11
CA ASN A 64 -19.55 27.06 -3.41
C ASN A 64 -18.81 27.32 -2.08
N VAL A 65 -17.71 26.62 -1.86
CA VAL A 65 -17.01 26.64 -0.58
C VAL A 65 -16.37 28.00 -0.27
N ARG A 66 -15.96 28.74 -1.31
CA ARG A 66 -15.26 30.03 -1.17
C ARG A 66 -16.21 31.15 -0.80
N ASN A 67 -17.31 31.31 -1.54
CA ASN A 67 -18.23 32.45 -1.40
C ASN A 67 -19.57 32.08 -0.73
N GLN A 68 -19.79 30.80 -0.40
CA GLN A 68 -21.01 30.27 0.21
C GLN A 68 -22.29 30.48 -0.61
N GLN A 69 -22.17 30.80 -1.90
CA GLN A 69 -23.31 30.87 -2.79
C GLN A 69 -23.91 29.48 -2.97
N LEU A 70 -25.23 29.43 -2.87
CA LEU A 70 -26.02 28.22 -3.08
C LEU A 70 -26.49 28.18 -4.53
N SER A 71 -26.46 27.00 -5.12
CA SER A 71 -27.21 26.78 -6.35
C SER A 71 -28.71 26.81 -6.10
N ARG A 72 -29.49 26.98 -7.17
CA ARG A 72 -30.92 26.66 -7.12
C ARG A 72 -31.08 25.21 -6.70
N LYS A 73 -31.98 24.96 -5.75
CA LYS A 73 -32.39 23.59 -5.40
C LYS A 73 -33.06 22.98 -6.62
N SER A 74 -32.47 21.92 -7.17
CA SER A 74 -33.12 21.15 -8.21
C SER A 74 -34.05 20.13 -7.58
N ALA A 75 -35.35 20.33 -7.78
CA ALA A 75 -36.39 19.35 -7.42
C ALA A 75 -36.44 18.16 -8.40
N LYS A 76 -35.69 18.24 -9.51
CA LYS A 76 -35.61 17.22 -10.54
C LYS A 76 -34.20 16.67 -10.57
N CYS A 77 -33.82 15.94 -9.54
CA CYS A 77 -32.69 15.04 -9.73
C CYS A 77 -33.21 13.68 -10.20
N CYS A 78 -32.53 13.11 -11.19
CA CYS A 78 -32.86 11.79 -11.72
C CYS A 78 -32.66 10.69 -10.70
N PHE A 79 -31.95 10.94 -9.59
CA PHE A 79 -31.67 9.99 -8.50
C PHE A 79 -32.91 9.64 -7.65
N GLY A 80 -33.94 9.14 -8.33
CA GLY A 80 -35.30 8.89 -7.83
C GLY A 80 -36.31 8.58 -8.93
N VAL A 81 -35.87 8.15 -10.13
CA VAL A 81 -36.77 7.53 -11.13
C VAL A 81 -37.53 6.37 -10.45
N GLU A 82 -38.84 6.30 -10.67
CA GLU A 82 -39.65 5.19 -10.15
C GLU A 82 -39.07 3.84 -10.60
N GLY A 83 -38.75 2.98 -9.63
CA GLY A 83 -38.14 1.68 -9.85
C GLY A 83 -36.61 1.63 -9.76
N VAL A 84 -35.90 2.76 -9.62
CA VAL A 84 -34.43 2.78 -9.44
C VAL A 84 -34.06 3.02 -7.97
N THR A 85 -33.36 2.06 -7.38
CA THR A 85 -32.75 2.16 -6.05
C THR A 85 -31.29 2.59 -6.16
N TRP A 86 -30.99 3.79 -5.69
CA TRP A 86 -29.65 4.38 -5.72
C TRP A 86 -28.69 3.74 -4.69
N ARG A 87 -27.46 3.36 -5.11
CA ARG A 87 -26.58 2.51 -4.28
C ARG A 87 -25.07 2.86 -4.28
N GLY A 88 -24.59 3.81 -5.07
CA GLY A 88 -23.18 4.24 -5.06
C GLY A 88 -23.01 5.74 -4.84
N PRO A 89 -21.84 6.24 -4.38
CA PRO A 89 -21.62 7.67 -4.15
C PRO A 89 -21.83 8.52 -5.42
N LEU A 90 -22.01 9.83 -5.24
CA LEU A 90 -21.98 10.77 -6.37
C LEU A 90 -20.54 10.81 -6.92
N PHE A 91 -20.38 10.80 -8.23
CA PHE A 91 -19.10 10.98 -8.90
C PHE A 91 -19.16 12.16 -9.87
N ALA A 92 -18.01 12.76 -10.17
CA ALA A 92 -17.85 13.79 -11.20
C ALA A 92 -17.03 13.24 -12.37
N ILE A 93 -17.39 13.65 -13.59
CA ILE A 93 -16.62 13.38 -14.82
C ILE A 93 -16.49 14.68 -15.61
N LEU A 94 -15.58 14.71 -16.59
CA LEU A 94 -15.31 15.87 -17.45
C LEU A 94 -15.02 17.13 -16.63
N ASP A 95 -14.05 17.03 -15.73
CA ASP A 95 -13.59 18.13 -14.87
C ASP A 95 -14.74 18.83 -14.13
N GLY A 96 -15.71 18.05 -13.65
CA GLY A 96 -16.80 18.55 -12.82
C GLY A 96 -18.04 19.06 -13.55
N LEU A 97 -18.04 19.06 -14.88
CA LEU A 97 -19.19 19.52 -15.67
C LEU A 97 -20.41 18.59 -15.58
N VAL A 98 -20.16 17.32 -15.24
CA VAL A 98 -21.19 16.28 -15.14
C VAL A 98 -21.09 15.57 -13.80
N LEU A 99 -22.21 15.54 -13.09
CA LEU A 99 -22.36 14.75 -11.87
C LEU A 99 -23.16 13.50 -12.20
N GLY A 100 -22.65 12.35 -11.79
CA GLY A 100 -23.29 11.07 -12.04
C GLY A 100 -23.40 10.22 -10.79
N SER A 101 -24.24 9.20 -10.89
CA SER A 101 -24.26 8.12 -9.92
C SER A 101 -24.84 6.83 -10.52
N VAL A 102 -24.67 5.71 -9.82
CA VAL A 102 -25.18 4.41 -10.24
C VAL A 102 -26.30 3.98 -9.30
N GLY A 103 -27.45 3.71 -9.89
CA GLY A 103 -28.59 3.06 -9.26
C GLY A 103 -28.80 1.66 -9.80
N CYS A 104 -29.70 0.93 -9.16
CA CYS A 104 -30.08 -0.43 -9.50
C CYS A 104 -31.60 -0.49 -9.69
N MET A 105 -32.07 -1.08 -10.78
CA MET A 105 -33.48 -1.32 -11.07
C MET A 105 -33.72 -2.83 -11.10
N GLN A 106 -34.80 -3.29 -10.50
CA GLN A 106 -35.23 -4.67 -10.67
C GLN A 106 -36.11 -4.77 -11.91
N ASP A 107 -35.80 -5.71 -12.80
CA ASP A 107 -36.63 -5.99 -13.97
C ASP A 107 -37.80 -6.94 -13.62
N ASP A 108 -38.76 -7.06 -14.54
CA ASP A 108 -39.95 -7.91 -14.37
C ASP A 108 -39.60 -9.41 -14.21
N SER A 109 -38.36 -9.80 -14.55
CA SER A 109 -37.85 -11.18 -14.36
C SER A 109 -37.18 -11.40 -13.01
N GLY A 110 -37.10 -10.37 -12.17
CA GLY A 110 -36.48 -10.40 -10.85
C GLY A 110 -34.97 -10.14 -10.85
N SER A 111 -34.35 -9.88 -12.02
CA SER A 111 -32.92 -9.58 -12.16
C SER A 111 -32.63 -8.10 -11.88
N TYR A 112 -31.42 -7.82 -11.39
CA TYR A 112 -30.99 -6.46 -11.06
C TYR A 112 -30.16 -5.86 -12.19
N ARG A 113 -30.51 -4.64 -12.59
CA ARG A 113 -29.80 -3.87 -13.62
C ARG A 113 -29.25 -2.57 -13.07
N GLY A 114 -27.95 -2.36 -13.24
CA GLY A 114 -27.30 -1.09 -12.94
C GLY A 114 -27.61 -0.04 -14.01
N VAL A 115 -28.07 1.12 -13.54
CA VAL A 115 -28.42 2.29 -14.33
C VAL A 115 -27.52 3.43 -13.88
N VAL A 116 -26.77 4.01 -14.82
CA VAL A 116 -26.04 5.24 -14.56
C VAL A 116 -27.01 6.41 -14.76
N GLU A 117 -27.08 7.34 -13.83
CA GLU A 117 -27.84 8.56 -13.96
C GLU A 117 -26.89 9.74 -13.86
N ALA A 118 -27.16 10.81 -14.62
CA ALA A 118 -26.28 11.96 -14.62
C ALA A 118 -27.01 13.27 -14.88
N ILE A 119 -26.44 14.35 -14.36
CA ILE A 119 -26.94 15.72 -14.44
C ILE A 119 -25.79 16.67 -14.79
N SER A 120 -26.11 17.81 -15.40
CA SER A 120 -25.14 18.89 -15.52
C SER A 120 -24.91 19.55 -14.15
N SER A 121 -23.67 19.88 -13.82
CA SER A 121 -23.35 20.61 -12.58
C SER A 121 -23.76 22.08 -12.62
N GLU A 122 -23.90 22.69 -13.80
CA GLU A 122 -24.25 24.11 -13.97
C GLU A 122 -25.73 24.39 -13.69
N ASP A 123 -26.62 23.62 -14.32
CA ASP A 123 -28.07 23.87 -14.30
C ASP A 123 -28.89 22.71 -13.72
N TYR A 124 -28.24 21.64 -13.26
CA TYR A 124 -28.85 20.43 -12.70
C TYR A 124 -29.85 19.75 -13.63
N ARG A 125 -29.77 20.00 -14.94
CA ARG A 125 -30.60 19.31 -15.92
C ARG A 125 -30.19 17.85 -16.03
N ALA A 126 -31.18 16.98 -16.15
CA ALA A 126 -31.01 15.57 -16.50
C ALA A 126 -30.27 15.43 -17.83
N LEU A 127 -29.17 14.69 -17.85
CA LEU A 127 -28.48 14.36 -19.08
C LEU A 127 -29.09 13.10 -19.68
N ARG A 128 -29.58 13.21 -20.92
CA ARG A 128 -30.17 12.06 -21.61
C ARG A 128 -29.08 11.07 -22.02
N GLN A 129 -29.21 9.83 -21.55
CA GLN A 129 -28.40 8.71 -22.02
C GLN A 129 -28.93 8.14 -23.34
N ARG A 130 -28.00 7.75 -24.22
CA ARG A 130 -28.32 7.14 -25.51
C ARG A 130 -28.43 5.61 -25.51
N SER A 131 -27.87 4.92 -24.51
CA SER A 131 -27.99 3.46 -24.39
C SER A 131 -28.51 3.08 -23.02
N ARG A 132 -29.59 2.28 -22.96
CA ARG A 132 -30.12 1.68 -21.74
C ARG A 132 -29.59 0.25 -21.49
N ASP A 133 -28.60 -0.19 -22.25
CA ASP A 133 -27.99 -1.52 -22.07
C ASP A 133 -27.20 -1.56 -20.76
N GLY A 134 -27.91 -2.01 -19.72
CA GLY A 134 -27.54 -1.91 -18.31
C GLY A 134 -26.44 -2.87 -17.90
N ILE A 135 -25.77 -2.51 -16.81
CA ILE A 135 -24.91 -3.41 -16.05
C ILE A 135 -25.81 -4.51 -15.49
N VAL A 136 -25.47 -5.79 -15.63
CA VAL A 136 -26.21 -6.87 -14.95
C VAL A 136 -25.59 -7.06 -13.57
N LEU A 137 -26.37 -6.78 -12.54
CA LEU A 137 -25.95 -6.86 -11.15
C LEU A 137 -26.47 -8.17 -10.53
N GLY A 138 -25.70 -8.75 -9.62
CA GLY A 138 -26.09 -9.89 -8.81
C GLY A 138 -27.09 -9.51 -7.72
N SER A 139 -27.02 -8.28 -7.22
CA SER A 139 -27.99 -7.79 -6.25
C SER A 139 -28.22 -6.28 -6.29
N SER A 140 -29.18 -5.82 -5.48
CA SER A 140 -29.39 -4.39 -5.23
C SER A 140 -28.62 -3.86 -4.02
N GLU A 141 -27.76 -4.66 -3.38
CA GLU A 141 -27.03 -4.29 -2.17
C GLU A 141 -25.51 -4.46 -2.37
N LYS A 142 -24.69 -3.73 -1.61
CA LYS A 142 -23.21 -3.82 -1.64
C LYS A 142 -22.57 -3.54 -3.01
N LEU A 143 -22.87 -2.38 -3.58
CA LEU A 143 -22.15 -1.86 -4.75
C LEU A 143 -21.14 -0.82 -4.30
N SER A 144 -19.89 -0.92 -4.76
CA SER A 144 -18.92 0.17 -4.66
C SER A 144 -18.69 0.79 -6.03
N VAL A 145 -18.69 2.13 -6.08
CA VAL A 145 -18.65 2.88 -7.33
C VAL A 145 -17.60 3.97 -7.22
N GLN A 146 -16.71 4.03 -8.19
CA GLN A 146 -15.68 5.06 -8.28
C GLN A 146 -15.49 5.53 -9.72
N ALA A 147 -15.15 6.81 -9.91
CA ALA A 147 -14.81 7.35 -11.22
C ALA A 147 -13.33 7.72 -11.29
N PHE A 148 -12.71 7.45 -12.44
CA PHE A 148 -11.35 7.80 -12.79
C PHE A 148 -11.37 8.52 -14.14
N GLY A 149 -11.31 9.86 -14.11
CA GLY A 149 -11.47 10.68 -15.31
C GLY A 149 -12.85 10.47 -15.94
N ASN A 150 -12.89 9.84 -17.12
CA ASN A 150 -14.12 9.52 -17.86
C ASN A 150 -14.58 8.07 -17.67
N GLU A 151 -13.89 7.28 -16.85
CA GLU A 151 -14.22 5.88 -16.58
C GLU A 151 -14.93 5.75 -15.24
N VAL A 152 -15.99 4.97 -15.18
CA VAL A 152 -16.73 4.63 -13.96
C VAL A 152 -16.60 3.14 -13.71
N VAL A 153 -16.06 2.79 -12.56
CA VAL A 153 -15.88 1.42 -12.09
C VAL A 153 -16.97 1.12 -11.07
N VAL A 154 -17.71 0.04 -11.29
CA VAL A 154 -18.77 -0.47 -10.41
C VAL A 154 -18.37 -1.88 -10.00
N PHE A 155 -18.10 -2.08 -8.72
CA PHE A 155 -17.85 -3.39 -8.15
C PHE A 155 -19.09 -3.85 -7.38
N ASP A 156 -19.67 -4.96 -7.84
CA ASP A 156 -20.76 -5.67 -7.20
C ASP A 156 -20.14 -6.69 -6.24
N GLU A 157 -20.18 -6.38 -4.94
CA GLU A 157 -19.51 -7.20 -3.92
C GLU A 157 -20.21 -8.56 -3.73
N GLU A 158 -21.51 -8.65 -4.00
CA GLU A 158 -22.30 -9.86 -3.76
C GLU A 158 -22.06 -10.92 -4.83
N SER A 159 -22.04 -10.50 -6.10
CA SER A 159 -21.61 -11.37 -7.19
C SER A 159 -20.11 -11.37 -7.41
N THR A 160 -19.38 -10.54 -6.67
CA THR A 160 -17.94 -10.30 -6.78
C THR A 160 -17.49 -9.80 -8.14
N LYS A 161 -18.40 -9.21 -8.93
CA LYS A 161 -18.20 -8.79 -10.33
C LYS A 161 -17.74 -7.35 -10.44
N LEU A 162 -16.80 -7.07 -11.33
CA LEU A 162 -16.31 -5.73 -11.63
C LEU A 162 -16.83 -5.27 -13.00
N HIS A 163 -17.36 -4.05 -13.08
CA HIS A 163 -17.85 -3.46 -14.31
C HIS A 163 -17.17 -2.12 -14.56
N VAL A 164 -16.62 -1.93 -15.77
CA VAL A 164 -15.97 -0.68 -16.17
C VAL A 164 -16.78 -0.02 -17.29
N LEU A 165 -17.07 1.27 -17.13
CA LEU A 165 -17.91 2.06 -18.03
C LEU A 165 -17.18 3.33 -18.46
N THR A 166 -16.91 3.49 -19.76
CA THR A 166 -16.39 4.77 -20.29
C THR A 166 -17.54 5.69 -20.65
N LEU A 167 -17.61 6.85 -20.00
CA LEU A 167 -18.63 7.88 -20.20
C LEU A 167 -18.05 9.06 -20.98
N GLN A 168 -18.59 9.35 -22.16
CA GLN A 168 -18.28 10.58 -22.90
C GLN A 168 -19.48 11.51 -22.88
N ALA A 169 -19.27 12.82 -22.69
CA ALA A 169 -20.32 13.81 -22.93
C ALA A 169 -20.03 14.69 -24.15
N SER A 170 -21.04 14.87 -24.99
CA SER A 170 -20.98 15.81 -26.12
C SER A 170 -21.80 17.06 -25.82
N VAL A 171 -21.21 18.25 -25.99
CA VAL A 171 -21.90 19.53 -25.91
C VAL A 171 -22.52 19.86 -27.27
N ARG A 172 -23.85 19.98 -27.35
CA ARG A 172 -24.55 20.57 -28.51
C ARG A 172 -25.64 21.49 -28.01
N SER A 173 -25.57 22.77 -28.36
CA SER A 173 -26.64 23.78 -28.19
C SER A 173 -27.35 23.66 -26.85
N ASP A 174 -26.72 24.15 -25.78
CA ASP A 174 -27.24 24.15 -24.41
C ASP A 174 -27.73 22.77 -23.91
N SER A 175 -27.14 21.66 -24.38
CA SER A 175 -27.43 20.32 -23.87
C SER A 175 -26.17 19.45 -23.84
N LEU A 176 -25.93 18.78 -22.70
CA LEU A 176 -24.94 17.70 -22.58
C LEU A 176 -25.63 16.35 -22.80
N ARG A 177 -24.97 15.42 -23.49
CA ARG A 177 -25.46 14.04 -23.68
C ARG A 177 -24.37 13.05 -23.33
N ILE A 178 -24.70 12.03 -22.53
CA ILE A 178 -23.78 10.95 -22.21
C ILE A 178 -23.89 9.83 -23.24
N ARG A 179 -22.75 9.46 -23.82
CA ARG A 179 -22.56 8.24 -24.60
C ARG A 179 -21.72 7.27 -23.78
N LYS A 180 -22.24 6.05 -23.61
CA LYS A 180 -21.42 4.90 -23.27
C LYS A 180 -20.59 4.59 -24.52
N MET A 181 -19.28 4.79 -24.45
CA MET A 181 -18.40 4.31 -25.51
C MET A 181 -18.08 2.86 -25.15
N ASN A 182 -18.55 1.93 -25.96
CA ASN A 182 -17.95 0.60 -25.96
C ASN A 182 -16.64 0.78 -26.73
N SER A 183 -15.56 0.18 -26.24
CA SER A 183 -14.23 0.28 -26.83
C SER A 183 -14.23 -0.27 -28.27
N GLY A 184 -14.64 0.55 -29.22
CA GLY A 184 -14.07 0.58 -30.55
C GLY A 184 -12.92 1.58 -30.47
N ILE A 185 -11.70 1.08 -30.53
CA ILE A 185 -10.52 1.93 -30.68
C ILE A 185 -10.62 2.52 -32.09
N ASP A 186 -10.90 3.82 -32.20
CA ASP A 186 -10.66 4.55 -33.44
C ASP A 186 -9.14 4.57 -33.64
N GLU A 187 -8.67 3.76 -34.59
CA GLU A 187 -7.34 3.86 -35.17
C GLU A 187 -7.24 5.20 -35.88
N ASN A 188 -6.68 6.21 -35.21
CA ASN A 188 -5.80 7.25 -35.76
C ASN A 188 -5.68 8.40 -34.77
N GLU A 189 -4.59 8.41 -34.00
CA GLU A 189 -3.73 9.59 -33.76
C GLU A 189 -2.74 9.28 -32.64
N CYS A 190 -1.58 8.73 -33.01
CA CYS A 190 -0.32 8.93 -32.29
C CYS A 190 0.81 8.90 -33.34
N PRO A 191 1.52 10.03 -33.58
CA PRO A 191 2.59 10.06 -34.55
C PRO A 191 3.87 9.46 -33.96
N GLY A 192 4.38 8.42 -34.61
CA GLY A 192 5.80 8.03 -34.53
C GLY A 192 6.13 6.94 -33.50
N ALA A 193 5.84 5.68 -33.83
CA ALA A 193 6.64 4.56 -33.34
C ALA A 193 6.70 3.48 -34.43
N ALA A 194 7.91 3.00 -34.69
CA ALA A 194 8.25 2.14 -35.81
C ALA A 194 7.46 0.82 -35.82
N VAL A 195 7.08 0.42 -37.03
CA VAL A 195 6.39 -0.81 -37.40
C VAL A 195 7.23 -2.04 -36.99
N GLY A 196 6.67 -2.90 -36.14
CA GLY A 196 7.11 -4.30 -36.00
C GLY A 196 7.43 -4.83 -34.61
N SER A 197 6.48 -4.81 -33.65
CA SER A 197 6.30 -5.91 -32.68
C SER A 197 4.93 -5.85 -31.96
N SER A 198 4.02 -6.70 -32.42
CA SER A 198 2.83 -7.33 -31.78
C SER A 198 1.75 -6.48 -31.07
N SER A 199 0.51 -6.55 -31.59
CA SER A 199 -0.73 -6.02 -31.00
C SER A 199 -1.21 -6.69 -29.69
N PHE A 200 -0.52 -7.73 -29.23
CA PHE A 200 -0.92 -8.49 -28.04
C PHE A 200 -0.55 -7.77 -26.73
N SER A 201 0.67 -7.25 -26.61
CA SER A 201 1.17 -6.57 -25.40
C SER A 201 0.66 -5.13 -25.23
N SER A 202 0.01 -4.58 -26.25
CA SER A 202 -0.65 -3.26 -26.23
C SER A 202 -2.06 -3.29 -25.63
N HIS A 203 -2.66 -4.47 -25.42
CA HIS A 203 -4.00 -4.58 -24.86
C HIS A 203 -3.98 -4.41 -23.33
N TRP A 204 -4.98 -3.73 -22.75
CA TRP A 204 -4.99 -3.34 -21.33
C TRP A 204 -4.89 -4.53 -20.36
N MET A 205 -5.45 -5.69 -20.73
CA MET A 205 -5.37 -6.92 -19.93
C MET A 205 -3.93 -7.43 -19.74
N TRP A 206 -2.97 -6.95 -20.55
CA TRP A 206 -1.55 -7.20 -20.33
C TRP A 206 -1.05 -6.67 -18.98
N VAL A 207 -1.83 -5.82 -18.29
CA VAL A 207 -1.58 -5.44 -16.89
C VAL A 207 -1.48 -6.65 -15.95
N PHE A 208 -2.22 -7.74 -16.20
CA PHE A 208 -2.13 -8.96 -15.40
C PHE A 208 -0.76 -9.64 -15.56
N TYR A 209 -0.24 -9.70 -16.78
CA TYR A 209 1.13 -10.12 -17.03
C TYR A 209 2.11 -9.20 -16.28
N ARG A 210 2.00 -7.88 -16.44
CA ARG A 210 2.88 -6.88 -15.77
C ARG A 210 2.87 -6.96 -14.24
N LEU A 211 1.77 -7.41 -13.66
CA LEU A 211 1.63 -7.59 -12.23
C LEU A 211 2.39 -8.84 -11.78
N PHE A 212 2.10 -10.00 -12.38
CA PHE A 212 2.69 -11.28 -11.98
C PHE A 212 4.13 -11.49 -12.52
N GLU A 213 4.55 -10.73 -13.54
CA GLU A 213 5.95 -10.65 -13.95
C GLU A 213 6.83 -10.02 -12.87
N LYS A 214 6.27 -9.12 -12.03
CA LYS A 214 7.02 -8.38 -11.01
C LYS A 214 6.81 -8.94 -9.62
N PHE A 215 5.56 -9.26 -9.28
CA PHE A 215 5.15 -9.69 -7.95
C PHE A 215 4.78 -11.16 -7.96
N PRO A 216 5.02 -11.89 -6.85
CA PRO A 216 4.54 -13.25 -6.77
C PRO A 216 3.01 -13.26 -6.71
N VAL A 217 2.39 -14.32 -7.24
CA VAL A 217 0.99 -14.64 -6.93
C VAL A 217 0.81 -14.78 -5.42
N ARG A 218 1.82 -15.38 -4.77
CA ARG A 218 1.82 -15.67 -3.35
C ARG A 218 3.24 -15.76 -2.81
N GLY A 219 3.47 -15.20 -1.63
CA GLY A 219 4.76 -15.30 -0.95
C GLY A 219 5.07 -16.74 -0.52
N ALA A 220 6.35 -17.14 -0.60
CA ALA A 220 6.80 -18.46 -0.15
C ALA A 220 6.48 -18.74 1.33
N LEU A 221 6.38 -17.71 2.17
CA LEU A 221 6.03 -17.85 3.59
C LEU A 221 4.58 -18.28 3.85
N TYR A 222 3.66 -18.28 2.89
CA TYR A 222 2.29 -18.76 3.11
C TYR A 222 2.20 -20.30 3.03
N SER A 223 1.45 -20.98 3.91
CA SER A 223 1.28 -22.45 3.89
C SER A 223 0.09 -22.91 3.04
N SER A 224 0.25 -23.98 2.26
CA SER A 224 -0.76 -24.49 1.31
C SER A 224 -2.05 -25.01 1.97
N GLU A 225 -2.13 -24.99 3.31
CA GLU A 225 -3.17 -25.67 4.09
C GLU A 225 -4.41 -24.81 4.38
N ARG A 226 -4.30 -23.47 4.34
CA ARG A 226 -5.51 -22.64 4.19
C ARG A 226 -5.83 -22.59 2.71
N GLY A 227 -7.05 -23.03 2.38
CA GLY A 227 -7.57 -23.14 1.01
C GLY A 227 -7.29 -21.90 0.17
N ALA A 228 -7.36 -22.07 -1.15
CA ALA A 228 -7.11 -21.01 -2.13
C ALA A 228 -7.65 -19.64 -1.63
N PRO A 229 -6.89 -18.54 -1.79
CA PRO A 229 -7.37 -17.22 -1.40
C PRO A 229 -8.80 -17.03 -1.94
N GLU A 230 -9.69 -16.44 -1.13
CA GLU A 230 -11.08 -16.20 -1.51
C GLU A 230 -11.15 -15.72 -2.96
N GLN A 231 -11.88 -16.43 -3.81
CA GLN A 231 -11.94 -16.14 -5.24
C GLN A 231 -12.74 -14.86 -5.45
N LEU A 232 -12.14 -13.85 -6.08
CA LEU A 232 -12.80 -12.59 -6.40
C LEU A 232 -13.16 -12.61 -7.88
N GLN A 233 -14.45 -12.69 -8.26
CA GLN A 233 -14.83 -12.92 -9.66
C GLN A 233 -14.68 -11.70 -10.57
N LEU A 234 -13.53 -11.54 -11.24
CA LEU A 234 -13.41 -10.57 -12.34
C LEU A 234 -14.45 -10.82 -13.45
N GLN A 235 -15.41 -9.91 -13.63
CA GLN A 235 -16.30 -9.94 -14.79
C GLN A 235 -15.77 -9.03 -15.88
N ILE A 236 -15.69 -9.54 -17.11
CA ILE A 236 -15.28 -8.76 -18.28
C ILE A 236 -16.53 -8.56 -19.13
N ASN A 237 -16.98 -7.32 -19.26
CA ASN A 237 -18.11 -6.95 -20.09
C ASN A 237 -17.60 -6.48 -21.46
N GLY A 238 -17.78 -7.30 -22.50
CA GLY A 238 -17.52 -6.93 -23.89
C GLY A 238 -18.81 -6.78 -24.71
N ARG A 239 -18.75 -6.09 -25.85
CA ARG A 239 -19.78 -6.16 -26.89
C ARG A 239 -19.26 -7.05 -28.02
N ALA A 240 -19.95 -8.14 -28.31
CA ALA A 240 -19.80 -8.84 -29.56
C ALA A 240 -20.75 -8.20 -30.59
N GLU A 241 -20.26 -7.96 -31.81
CA GLU A 241 -21.13 -7.55 -32.93
C GLU A 241 -22.01 -8.72 -33.39
N SER A 242 -21.57 -9.95 -33.16
CA SER A 242 -22.35 -11.18 -33.20
C SER A 242 -23.05 -11.41 -31.85
N GLN A 243 -24.24 -12.02 -31.84
CA GLN A 243 -24.95 -12.39 -30.61
C GLN A 243 -24.29 -13.59 -29.87
N ASP A 244 -23.07 -13.96 -30.22
CA ASP A 244 -22.44 -15.19 -29.78
C ASP A 244 -21.53 -14.93 -28.56
N MET A 245 -22.13 -15.03 -27.37
CA MET A 245 -21.43 -14.87 -26.10
C MET A 245 -20.29 -15.89 -25.92
N ASP A 246 -20.40 -17.06 -26.56
CA ASP A 246 -19.40 -18.12 -26.51
C ASP A 246 -18.13 -17.72 -27.28
N GLU A 247 -18.26 -16.97 -28.37
CA GLU A 247 -17.14 -16.45 -29.16
C GLU A 247 -16.34 -15.40 -28.37
N LEU A 248 -17.04 -14.47 -27.70
CA LEU A 248 -16.40 -13.46 -26.83
C LEU A 248 -15.72 -14.10 -25.62
N SER A 249 -16.38 -15.06 -24.96
CA SER A 249 -15.80 -15.81 -23.84
C SER A 249 -14.57 -16.58 -24.29
N GLY A 250 -14.62 -17.22 -25.47
CA GLY A 250 -13.48 -17.93 -26.07
C GLY A 250 -12.33 -16.99 -26.42
N ALA A 251 -12.60 -15.78 -26.91
CA ALA A 251 -11.57 -14.78 -27.22
C ALA A 251 -10.88 -14.25 -25.95
N VAL A 252 -11.64 -13.97 -24.90
CA VAL A 252 -11.11 -13.52 -23.60
C VAL A 252 -10.30 -14.64 -22.94
N ALA A 253 -10.84 -15.85 -22.87
CA ALA A 253 -10.13 -17.02 -22.36
C ALA A 253 -8.84 -17.26 -23.14
N GLY A 254 -8.89 -17.24 -24.47
CA GLY A 254 -7.71 -17.39 -25.33
C GLY A 254 -6.69 -16.24 -25.24
N TYR A 255 -7.09 -15.04 -24.79
CA TYR A 255 -6.15 -13.96 -24.46
C TYR A 255 -5.49 -14.20 -23.09
N LEU A 256 -6.27 -14.62 -22.09
CA LEU A 256 -5.79 -14.93 -20.75
C LEU A 256 -4.88 -16.18 -20.74
N ASP A 257 -5.18 -17.19 -21.55
CA ASP A 257 -4.32 -18.36 -21.76
C ASP A 257 -2.95 -17.94 -22.31
N ARG A 258 -2.90 -17.01 -23.27
CA ARG A 258 -1.63 -16.46 -23.75
C ARG A 258 -0.87 -15.67 -22.68
N ILE A 259 -1.56 -14.96 -21.79
CA ILE A 259 -0.90 -14.36 -20.62
C ILE A 259 -0.30 -15.47 -19.75
N MET A 260 -1.05 -16.54 -19.49
CA MET A 260 -0.58 -17.68 -18.70
C MET A 260 0.66 -18.32 -19.33
N ASP A 261 0.69 -18.54 -20.65
CA ASP A 261 1.85 -19.06 -21.38
C ASP A 261 3.10 -18.19 -21.18
N GLU A 262 2.94 -16.86 -21.24
CA GLU A 262 4.05 -15.91 -21.02
C GLU A 262 4.49 -15.88 -19.55
N LEU A 263 3.57 -16.04 -18.60
CA LEU A 263 3.90 -16.14 -17.18
C LEU A 263 4.64 -17.45 -16.85
N GLU A 264 4.28 -18.57 -17.49
CA GLU A 264 4.94 -19.86 -17.31
C GLU A 264 6.40 -19.83 -17.77
N LYS A 265 6.72 -19.08 -18.82
CA LYS A 265 8.09 -18.85 -19.30
C LYS A 265 8.99 -18.14 -18.28
N LEU A 266 8.41 -17.45 -17.29
CA LEU A 266 9.16 -16.81 -16.21
C LEU A 266 9.67 -17.81 -15.16
N HIS A 267 9.24 -19.08 -15.22
CA HIS A 267 9.60 -20.14 -14.26
C HIS A 267 9.28 -19.82 -12.80
N LYS A 268 8.27 -18.96 -12.57
CA LYS A 268 7.80 -18.60 -11.24
C LYS A 268 6.73 -19.57 -10.76
N PRO A 269 6.66 -19.85 -9.44
CA PRO A 269 5.53 -20.56 -8.87
C PRO A 269 4.25 -19.73 -9.03
N LEU A 270 3.32 -20.23 -9.85
CA LEU A 270 2.00 -19.63 -10.06
C LEU A 270 0.96 -20.12 -9.04
N TYR A 271 1.27 -21.17 -8.27
CA TYR A 271 0.42 -21.71 -7.20
C TYR A 271 -1.03 -22.02 -7.63
N GLY A 272 -1.21 -22.49 -8.86
CA GLY A 272 -2.53 -22.77 -9.41
C GLY A 272 -3.29 -21.52 -9.88
N LEU A 273 -2.62 -20.35 -9.98
CA LEU A 273 -3.13 -19.24 -10.75
C LEU A 273 -3.43 -19.73 -12.17
N ASN A 274 -4.66 -19.53 -12.59
CA ASN A 274 -5.09 -19.70 -13.96
C ASN A 274 -6.05 -18.56 -14.23
N LEU A 275 -5.58 -17.52 -14.91
CA LEU A 275 -6.41 -16.34 -15.19
C LEU A 275 -7.60 -16.66 -16.09
N ALA A 276 -7.51 -17.69 -16.94
CA ALA A 276 -8.59 -18.09 -17.84
C ALA A 276 -9.69 -18.93 -17.15
N GLN A 277 -9.41 -19.52 -15.98
CA GLN A 277 -10.34 -20.44 -15.29
C GLN A 277 -10.70 -20.03 -13.85
N ASN A 278 -9.80 -19.33 -13.16
CA ASN A 278 -9.91 -19.03 -11.74
C ASN A 278 -9.68 -17.55 -11.49
N HIS A 279 -10.59 -16.94 -10.75
CA HIS A 279 -10.47 -15.53 -10.42
C HIS A 279 -9.88 -15.43 -9.01
N HIS A 280 -8.63 -14.96 -8.91
CA HIS A 280 -7.87 -14.94 -7.64
C HIS A 280 -7.96 -13.56 -6.98
N SER A 281 -8.08 -13.52 -5.65
CA SER A 281 -8.07 -12.25 -4.90
C SER A 281 -6.71 -11.56 -4.98
N LEU A 282 -6.73 -10.32 -5.47
CA LEU A 282 -5.58 -9.45 -5.51
C LEU A 282 -5.51 -8.59 -4.24
N VAL A 283 -5.09 -9.17 -3.12
CA VAL A 283 -4.84 -8.38 -1.90
C VAL A 283 -3.45 -7.74 -1.98
N THR A 284 -3.33 -6.62 -2.68
CA THR A 284 -2.09 -5.81 -2.63
C THR A 284 -2.16 -4.88 -1.42
N PHE A 285 -1.33 -5.14 -0.41
CA PHE A 285 -1.08 -4.17 0.66
C PHE A 285 0.10 -3.29 0.28
N VAL A 286 -0.18 -2.02 0.00
CA VAL A 286 0.81 -1.00 -0.38
C VAL A 286 1.77 -0.76 0.79
N PRO A 287 3.10 -0.94 0.59
CA PRO A 287 4.09 -0.59 1.59
C PRO A 287 4.10 0.92 1.90
N ILE A 288 4.43 1.28 3.14
CA ILE A 288 4.54 2.67 3.58
C ILE A 288 5.99 3.05 3.83
N GLN A 289 6.43 4.22 3.36
CA GLN A 289 7.75 4.72 3.70
C GLN A 289 7.79 5.14 5.17
N ILE A 290 8.85 4.79 5.91
CA ILE A 290 8.96 5.07 7.34
C ILE A 290 10.09 6.06 7.68
N CYS A 291 11.14 6.14 6.87
CA CYS A 291 12.21 7.13 6.99
C CYS A 291 13.02 7.27 5.70
N ARG A 292 13.81 8.34 5.60
CA ARG A 292 14.86 8.58 4.60
C ARG A 292 16.15 9.01 5.29
N ALA A 293 17.28 8.67 4.70
CA ALA A 293 18.58 9.17 5.13
C ALA A 293 19.08 10.15 4.07
N GLU A 294 19.08 11.43 4.40
CA GLU A 294 19.38 12.52 3.48
C GLU A 294 19.98 13.70 4.25
N TYR A 295 20.85 14.46 3.58
CA TYR A 295 21.52 15.62 4.16
C TYR A 295 22.23 15.32 5.49
N ASN A 296 22.82 14.13 5.64
CA ASN A 296 23.42 13.63 6.89
C ASN A 296 22.46 13.54 8.08
N THR A 297 21.16 13.40 7.82
CA THR A 297 20.13 13.24 8.85
C THR A 297 19.23 12.04 8.53
N LEU A 298 18.61 11.46 9.56
CA LEU A 298 17.55 10.47 9.36
C LEU A 298 16.18 11.16 9.49
N SER A 299 15.60 11.54 8.36
CA SER A 299 14.26 12.11 8.25
C SER A 299 13.20 11.02 8.46
N VAL A 300 12.44 11.08 9.55
CA VAL A 300 11.29 10.18 9.75
C VAL A 300 10.14 10.61 8.82
N MET A 301 9.37 9.65 8.28
CA MET A 301 8.26 9.88 7.34
C MET A 301 6.91 9.52 7.99
N PRO A 302 6.28 10.40 8.79
CA PRO A 302 5.02 10.08 9.44
C PRO A 302 3.91 9.84 8.42
N ASN A 303 3.24 8.70 8.55
CA ASN A 303 2.21 8.22 7.63
C ASN A 303 2.69 8.12 6.18
N GLY A 304 4.00 7.95 5.95
CA GLY A 304 4.57 7.86 4.60
C GLY A 304 4.70 9.19 3.87
N GLY A 305 4.46 10.32 4.54
CA GLY A 305 4.64 11.66 3.99
C GLY A 305 5.96 12.31 4.42
N ASP A 306 6.50 13.17 3.56
CA ASP A 306 7.69 13.98 3.84
C ASP A 306 7.34 15.17 4.75
N ARG A 307 8.17 15.41 5.76
CA ARG A 307 8.03 16.50 6.74
C ARG A 307 8.94 17.70 6.48
N SER A 308 9.77 17.66 5.43
CA SER A 308 10.83 18.64 5.13
C SER A 308 10.42 20.11 5.19
N GLU A 309 9.14 20.48 5.02
CA GLU A 309 8.69 21.88 5.06
C GLU A 309 8.22 22.46 6.43
N ASP A 310 8.12 21.70 7.54
CA ASP A 310 7.44 22.18 8.80
C ASP A 310 8.44 22.56 9.90
N ILE A 311 9.71 22.16 9.74
CA ILE A 311 10.76 22.34 10.76
C ILE A 311 11.62 23.58 10.43
N ALA A 312 11.11 24.51 9.63
CA ALA A 312 11.79 25.79 9.37
C ALA A 312 11.65 26.81 10.53
N GLY A 313 10.95 26.48 11.63
CA GLY A 313 10.61 27.45 12.68
C GLY A 313 10.85 27.03 14.14
N SER A 314 11.33 25.82 14.43
CA SER A 314 11.64 25.41 15.81
C SER A 314 13.05 24.86 15.93
N SER A 315 13.86 25.48 16.78
CA SER A 315 15.23 25.03 17.04
C SER A 315 15.21 23.59 17.59
N PRO A 316 16.03 22.67 17.07
CA PRO A 316 16.05 21.24 17.48
C PRO A 316 16.46 20.96 18.93
N LYS A 317 16.68 21.98 19.76
CA LYS A 317 17.31 21.84 21.08
C LYS A 317 16.35 21.61 22.25
N ASP A 318 15.04 21.76 22.06
CA ASP A 318 14.06 21.67 23.17
C ASP A 318 13.01 20.54 23.05
N LEU A 319 13.01 19.74 21.97
CA LEU A 319 12.11 18.58 21.87
C LEU A 319 12.71 17.34 22.53
N GLN A 320 12.08 16.83 23.59
CA GLN A 320 12.47 15.55 24.19
C GLN A 320 12.08 14.37 23.28
N SER A 321 12.87 13.30 23.31
CA SER A 321 12.66 12.06 22.52
C SER A 321 11.22 11.54 22.57
N ALA A 322 10.56 11.63 23.72
CA ALA A 322 9.18 11.18 23.92
C ALA A 322 8.15 11.90 23.02
N ASP A 323 8.35 13.19 22.72
CA ASP A 323 7.42 13.96 21.88
C ASP A 323 7.59 13.61 20.40
N ILE A 324 8.84 13.38 19.97
CA ILE A 324 9.15 12.89 18.62
C ILE A 324 8.50 11.52 18.42
N VAL A 325 8.75 10.58 19.34
CA VAL A 325 8.18 9.22 19.33
C VAL A 325 6.67 9.23 19.16
N ARG A 326 5.97 10.12 19.87
CA ARG A 326 4.51 10.27 19.79
C ARG A 326 4.03 10.83 18.47
N SER A 327 4.86 11.58 17.75
CA SER A 327 4.52 12.11 16.44
C SER A 327 4.72 11.08 15.32
N ILE A 328 5.52 10.04 15.54
CA ILE A 328 5.80 8.99 14.55
C ILE A 328 4.58 8.08 14.40
N ARG A 329 4.03 8.04 13.20
CA ARG A 329 2.90 7.19 12.81
C ARG A 329 3.21 6.54 11.46
N PHE A 330 2.62 5.39 11.21
CA PHE A 330 2.78 4.58 10.01
C PHE A 330 1.43 4.33 9.31
N GLY A 331 0.55 5.34 9.28
CA GLY A 331 -0.78 5.23 8.68
C GLY A 331 -1.61 4.12 9.33
N LEU A 332 -2.33 3.34 8.51
CA LEU A 332 -3.15 2.19 8.93
C LEU A 332 -2.34 1.07 9.61
N LEU A 333 -1.02 1.01 9.43
CA LEU A 333 -0.19 0.04 10.12
C LEU A 333 -0.10 0.34 11.62
N SER A 334 -0.21 1.61 12.05
CA SER A 334 -0.13 1.95 13.48
C SER A 334 -1.25 1.33 14.32
N PRO A 335 -2.56 1.50 13.99
CA PRO A 335 -3.63 0.87 14.75
C PRO A 335 -3.60 -0.66 14.64
N LEU A 336 -3.18 -1.22 13.49
CA LEU A 336 -3.01 -2.67 13.35
C LEU A 336 -1.93 -3.20 14.29
N LEU A 337 -0.74 -2.59 14.28
CA LEU A 337 0.35 -2.96 15.18
C LEU A 337 -0.06 -2.77 16.65
N GLN A 338 -0.72 -1.66 16.97
CA GLN A 338 -1.17 -1.37 18.33
C GLN A 338 -2.21 -2.37 18.86
N SER A 339 -3.09 -2.88 18.00
CA SER A 339 -4.15 -3.84 18.37
C SER A 339 -3.69 -5.31 18.32
N TRP A 340 -2.58 -5.61 17.65
CA TRP A 340 -2.08 -6.97 17.53
C TRP A 340 -1.54 -7.51 18.86
N GLY A 341 -2.31 -8.39 19.50
CA GLY A 341 -1.96 -9.04 20.76
C GLY A 341 -1.05 -10.27 20.62
N GLY A 342 -0.75 -10.73 19.40
CA GLY A 342 0.08 -11.90 19.14
C GLY A 342 1.55 -11.58 18.92
N GLN A 343 2.34 -12.63 18.70
CA GLN A 343 3.77 -12.51 18.37
C GLN A 343 3.98 -11.68 17.10
N CYS A 344 5.02 -10.85 17.09
CA CYS A 344 5.44 -10.03 15.96
C CYS A 344 6.90 -10.34 15.58
N VAL A 345 7.12 -10.74 14.33
CA VAL A 345 8.44 -11.10 13.78
C VAL A 345 8.83 -10.08 12.71
N VAL A 346 10.06 -9.58 12.77
CA VAL A 346 10.56 -8.54 11.87
C VAL A 346 11.61 -9.11 10.93
N VAL A 347 11.36 -9.06 9.63
CA VAL A 347 12.30 -9.46 8.58
C VAL A 347 12.64 -8.25 7.74
N THR A 348 13.92 -8.00 7.50
CA THR A 348 14.36 -6.83 6.75
C THR A 348 15.31 -7.21 5.61
N SER A 349 15.53 -6.29 4.68
CA SER A 349 16.56 -6.43 3.64
C SER A 349 17.72 -5.47 3.85
N MET A 350 18.89 -5.88 3.37
CA MET A 350 20.09 -5.04 3.30
C MET A 350 20.98 -5.50 2.14
N GLY A 351 21.94 -4.66 1.73
CA GLY A 351 22.91 -4.98 0.68
C GLY A 351 23.09 -3.83 -0.30
N LYS A 352 24.00 -3.96 -1.27
CA LYS A 352 24.24 -2.94 -2.30
C LYS A 352 22.96 -2.58 -3.07
N GLN A 353 22.93 -1.41 -3.67
CA GLN A 353 21.88 -1.00 -4.60
C GLN A 353 21.75 -2.01 -5.76
N SER A 354 20.52 -2.20 -6.27
CA SER A 354 20.24 -3.06 -7.43
C SER A 354 20.63 -4.55 -7.29
N THR A 355 20.72 -5.07 -6.06
CA THR A 355 20.97 -6.51 -5.78
C THR A 355 19.70 -7.38 -5.70
N GLY A 356 18.53 -6.82 -6.04
CA GLY A 356 17.25 -7.55 -6.04
C GLY A 356 16.65 -7.79 -4.65
N LYS A 357 16.93 -6.91 -3.68
CA LYS A 357 16.38 -6.93 -2.30
C LYS A 357 14.86 -6.99 -2.26
N SER A 358 14.21 -5.98 -2.85
CA SER A 358 12.75 -5.84 -2.91
C SER A 358 12.11 -7.04 -3.62
N TYR A 359 12.72 -7.51 -4.71
CA TYR A 359 12.29 -8.74 -5.40
C TYR A 359 12.35 -9.97 -4.49
N PHE A 360 13.44 -10.15 -3.71
CA PHE A 360 13.52 -11.24 -2.72
C PHE A 360 12.39 -11.16 -1.71
N LEU A 361 12.21 -10.00 -1.09
CA LEU A 361 11.25 -9.82 -0.01
C LEU A 361 9.84 -10.02 -0.53
N ASN A 362 9.52 -9.49 -1.71
CA ASN A 362 8.22 -9.70 -2.34
C ASN A 362 7.97 -11.21 -2.52
N HIS A 363 8.88 -11.95 -3.16
CA HIS A 363 8.69 -13.39 -3.42
C HIS A 363 8.73 -14.26 -2.16
N LEU A 364 9.47 -13.87 -1.14
CA LEU A 364 9.51 -14.56 0.14
C LEU A 364 8.22 -14.33 0.94
N THR A 365 7.74 -13.08 1.01
CA THR A 365 6.74 -12.66 2.00
C THR A 365 5.36 -12.36 1.42
N GLY A 366 5.23 -12.21 0.09
CA GLY A 366 4.00 -11.73 -0.56
C GLY A 366 3.81 -10.22 -0.42
N SER A 367 4.91 -9.47 -0.23
CA SER A 367 4.92 -8.01 -0.22
C SER A 367 4.90 -7.42 -1.64
N SER A 368 4.66 -6.11 -1.74
CA SER A 368 4.63 -5.38 -3.01
C SER A 368 5.52 -4.13 -3.00
N PHE A 369 6.75 -4.27 -2.50
CA PHE A 369 7.76 -3.20 -2.61
C PHE A 369 8.07 -2.90 -4.07
N ALA A 370 8.33 -1.63 -4.39
CA ALA A 370 8.67 -1.24 -5.75
C ALA A 370 9.89 -2.02 -6.27
N ILE A 371 9.83 -2.46 -7.52
CA ILE A 371 10.91 -3.16 -8.20
C ILE A 371 11.20 -2.42 -9.51
N ALA A 372 12.45 -2.02 -9.71
CA ALA A 372 12.97 -1.50 -10.96
C ALA A 372 14.42 -1.97 -11.20
N GLY A 373 14.87 -1.89 -12.45
CA GLY A 373 16.29 -2.13 -12.78
C GLY A 373 17.23 -1.01 -12.28
N ALA A 374 16.69 0.18 -12.02
CA ALA A 374 17.40 1.34 -11.47
C ALA A 374 17.11 1.53 -9.97
N ARG A 375 17.69 2.58 -9.35
CA ARG A 375 17.35 3.01 -7.98
C ARG A 375 15.83 3.14 -7.87
N CYS A 376 15.21 2.39 -6.97
CA CYS A 376 13.75 2.43 -6.77
C CYS A 376 13.33 2.44 -5.30
N THR A 377 14.20 1.99 -4.39
CA THR A 377 13.97 2.13 -2.96
C THR A 377 14.72 3.35 -2.46
N ASP A 378 13.98 4.28 -1.87
CA ASP A 378 14.48 5.47 -1.19
C ASP A 378 14.18 5.35 0.31
N GLY A 379 15.20 5.39 1.17
CA GLY A 379 15.02 5.19 2.62
C GLY A 379 14.55 3.79 3.01
N ALA A 380 13.65 3.68 4.00
CA ALA A 380 13.10 2.40 4.46
C ALA A 380 11.58 2.34 4.30
N TRP A 381 11.07 1.21 3.82
CA TRP A 381 9.66 0.96 3.53
C TRP A 381 9.15 -0.24 4.30
N MET A 382 7.98 -0.13 4.92
CA MET A 382 7.38 -1.16 5.77
C MET A 382 6.11 -1.73 5.16
N SER A 383 5.95 -3.05 5.22
CA SER A 383 4.71 -3.75 4.96
C SER A 383 4.45 -4.78 6.06
N VAL A 384 3.20 -5.17 6.28
CA VAL A 384 2.84 -6.19 7.29
C VAL A 384 2.03 -7.30 6.67
N ARG A 385 2.20 -8.52 7.17
CA ARG A 385 1.44 -9.71 6.77
C ARG A 385 1.09 -10.53 8.00
N VAL A 386 -0.11 -11.07 8.05
CA VAL A 386 -0.49 -12.05 9.07
C VAL A 386 -0.20 -13.44 8.51
N LEU A 387 0.63 -14.22 9.20
CA LEU A 387 0.96 -15.59 8.84
C LEU A 387 -0.05 -16.56 9.45
N ASP A 388 -0.18 -17.74 8.84
CA ASP A 388 -1.15 -18.78 9.23
C ASP A 388 -1.00 -19.26 10.69
N CYS A 389 0.19 -19.10 11.27
CA CYS A 389 0.54 -19.44 12.65
C CYS A 389 0.17 -18.34 13.67
N HIS A 390 -0.72 -17.41 13.33
CA HIS A 390 -1.08 -16.26 14.19
C HIS A 390 0.13 -15.40 14.59
N VAL A 391 1.05 -15.20 13.65
CA VAL A 391 2.21 -14.31 13.79
C VAL A 391 2.05 -13.12 12.86
N LEU A 392 2.26 -11.91 13.37
CA LEU A 392 2.37 -10.72 12.53
C LEU A 392 3.80 -10.60 12.01
N LEU A 393 3.97 -10.80 10.72
CA LEU A 393 5.23 -10.57 10.02
C LEU A 393 5.31 -9.11 9.59
N VAL A 394 6.26 -8.38 10.15
CA VAL A 394 6.65 -7.05 9.67
C VAL A 394 7.82 -7.22 8.71
N VAL A 395 7.68 -6.67 7.51
CA VAL A 395 8.70 -6.71 6.47
C VAL A 395 9.16 -5.29 6.19
N ILE A 396 10.48 -5.04 6.25
CA ILE A 396 11.03 -3.71 5.97
C ILE A 396 12.10 -3.80 4.89
N ASP A 397 11.82 -3.19 3.74
CA ASP A 397 12.78 -3.06 2.65
C ASP A 397 13.59 -1.78 2.84
N PHE A 398 14.92 -1.92 2.94
CA PHE A 398 15.82 -0.78 3.03
C PHE A 398 16.41 -0.49 1.65
N GLU A 399 16.64 0.80 1.43
CA GLU A 399 17.48 1.28 0.37
C GLU A 399 18.86 0.57 0.40
N GLY A 400 19.43 0.33 -0.78
CA GLY A 400 20.73 -0.33 -0.87
C GLY A 400 21.85 0.52 -0.28
N LEU A 401 22.97 -0.02 0.16
CA LEU A 401 24.06 0.77 0.75
C LEU A 401 25.16 1.10 -0.27
N GLY A 402 25.96 2.14 0.02
CA GLY A 402 27.11 2.50 -0.80
C GLY A 402 26.78 3.17 -2.14
N SER A 403 25.69 3.94 -2.21
CA SER A 403 25.42 4.81 -3.36
C SER A 403 26.39 5.99 -3.38
N PHE A 404 26.82 6.43 -4.57
CA PHE A 404 27.63 7.65 -4.75
C PHE A 404 26.94 8.92 -4.26
N GLU A 405 25.61 8.91 -4.25
CA GLU A 405 24.78 10.06 -3.88
C GLU A 405 24.56 10.14 -2.35
N ARG A 406 25.16 9.24 -1.56
CA ARG A 406 24.98 9.17 -0.10
C ARG A 406 26.29 9.21 0.67
N THR A 407 26.21 9.74 1.87
CA THR A 407 27.35 9.84 2.78
C THR A 407 27.53 8.56 3.59
N GLU A 408 28.73 8.37 4.17
CA GLU A 408 28.97 7.25 5.08
C GLU A 408 28.02 7.27 6.29
N GLN A 409 27.66 8.46 6.77
CA GLN A 409 26.79 8.62 7.92
C GLN A 409 25.35 8.17 7.62
N GLU A 410 24.84 8.47 6.43
CA GLU A 410 23.52 8.02 5.97
C GLU A 410 23.43 6.50 5.85
N ASP A 411 24.48 5.87 5.29
CA ASP A 411 24.61 4.41 5.27
C ASP A 411 24.63 3.82 6.69
N VAL A 412 25.33 4.47 7.63
CA VAL A 412 25.37 4.05 9.03
C VAL A 412 23.98 4.11 9.67
N PHE A 413 23.22 5.20 9.47
CA PHE A 413 21.85 5.30 10.03
C PHE A 413 20.93 4.18 9.56
N LEU A 414 20.91 3.91 8.25
CA LEU A 414 20.10 2.82 7.70
C LEU A 414 20.57 1.46 8.23
N SER A 415 21.88 1.27 8.40
CA SER A 415 22.44 0.01 8.90
C SER A 415 22.08 -0.25 10.36
N VAL A 416 22.23 0.75 11.22
CA VAL A 416 21.91 0.65 12.65
C VAL A 416 20.42 0.49 12.86
N LEU A 417 19.59 1.27 12.15
CA LEU A 417 18.13 1.12 12.19
C LEU A 417 17.72 -0.30 11.81
N ASN A 418 18.22 -0.82 10.68
CA ASN A 418 17.92 -2.17 10.23
C ASN A 418 18.29 -3.21 11.29
N ALA A 419 19.54 -3.25 11.72
CA ALA A 419 20.02 -4.28 12.65
C ALA A 419 19.31 -4.21 14.01
N SER A 420 18.98 -3.02 14.50
CA SER A 420 18.39 -2.82 15.82
C SER A 420 17.03 -3.49 15.99
N ILE A 421 16.18 -3.50 14.95
CA ILE A 421 14.80 -4.01 15.02
C ILE A 421 14.61 -5.39 14.40
N SER A 422 15.59 -5.87 13.62
CA SER A 422 15.46 -7.08 12.82
C SER A 422 15.55 -8.34 13.68
N MET A 423 14.71 -9.33 13.38
CA MET A 423 14.91 -10.71 13.84
C MET A 423 15.68 -11.52 12.79
N LEU A 424 15.56 -11.14 11.52
CA LEU A 424 16.34 -11.67 10.40
C LEU A 424 16.60 -10.55 9.40
N THR A 425 17.87 -10.27 9.12
CA THR A 425 18.27 -9.35 8.06
C THR A 425 18.74 -10.15 6.86
N VAL A 426 18.01 -10.04 5.75
CA VAL A 426 18.40 -10.63 4.47
C VAL A 426 19.39 -9.70 3.78
N PHE A 427 20.66 -10.07 3.81
CA PHE A 427 21.71 -9.36 3.12
C PHE A 427 21.90 -9.92 1.70
N ARG A 428 21.39 -9.20 0.68
CA ARG A 428 21.56 -9.57 -0.73
C ARG A 428 22.87 -9.07 -1.27
N MET A 429 23.61 -9.94 -1.95
CA MET A 429 24.92 -9.59 -2.51
C MET A 429 25.30 -10.43 -3.73
N GLU A 430 26.33 -9.98 -4.44
CA GLU A 430 26.89 -10.67 -5.60
C GLU A 430 27.81 -11.82 -5.19
N MET A 431 28.15 -12.69 -6.16
CA MET A 431 29.04 -13.84 -5.94
C MET A 431 30.45 -13.43 -5.48
N ARG A 432 30.91 -12.23 -5.83
CA ARG A 432 32.26 -11.78 -5.54
C ARG A 432 32.29 -10.92 -4.28
N LEU A 433 33.24 -11.21 -3.42
CA LEU A 433 33.66 -10.33 -2.34
C LEU A 433 34.71 -9.37 -2.90
N ASP A 434 34.25 -8.19 -3.28
CA ASP A 434 35.08 -7.08 -3.75
C ASP A 434 35.39 -6.09 -2.61
N LYS A 435 36.22 -5.09 -2.93
CA LYS A 435 36.60 -4.03 -1.99
C LYS A 435 35.38 -3.26 -1.47
N GLU A 436 34.33 -3.12 -2.27
CA GLU A 436 33.13 -2.39 -1.87
C GLU A 436 32.36 -3.10 -0.76
N ILE A 437 32.34 -4.43 -0.78
CA ILE A 437 31.77 -5.22 0.31
C ILE A 437 32.63 -5.11 1.58
N ASP A 438 33.96 -5.09 1.46
CA ASP A 438 34.85 -4.85 2.61
C ASP A 438 34.64 -3.44 3.20
N ASP A 439 34.48 -2.43 2.35
CA ASP A 439 34.15 -1.06 2.75
C ASP A 439 32.78 -1.02 3.44
N LEU A 440 31.80 -1.79 2.96
CA LEU A 440 30.48 -1.90 3.58
C LEU A 440 30.53 -2.56 4.96
N PHE A 441 31.30 -3.64 5.13
CA PHE A 441 31.49 -4.24 6.46
C PHE A 441 32.26 -3.33 7.40
N SER A 442 33.22 -2.57 6.87
CA SER A 442 33.90 -1.51 7.65
C SER A 442 32.91 -0.44 8.12
N LYS A 443 31.93 -0.06 7.28
CA LYS A 443 30.84 0.85 7.69
C LYS A 443 29.95 0.24 8.77
N PHE A 444 29.63 -1.06 8.71
CA PHE A 444 28.91 -1.73 9.80
C PHE A 444 29.71 -1.77 11.09
N GLN A 445 31.01 -2.00 11.01
CA GLN A 445 31.89 -1.93 12.17
C GLN A 445 31.93 -0.53 12.79
N LYS A 446 31.92 0.54 11.97
CA LYS A 446 31.75 1.91 12.48
C LYS A 446 30.37 2.11 13.13
N GLY A 447 29.32 1.59 12.50
CA GLY A 447 27.96 1.62 13.05
C GLY A 447 27.84 0.87 14.37
N SER A 448 28.61 -0.21 14.57
CA SER A 448 28.57 -1.01 15.80
C SER A 448 29.13 -0.24 17.01
N GLN A 449 29.96 0.77 16.77
CA GLN A 449 30.46 1.68 17.80
C GLN A 449 29.41 2.71 18.24
N GLN A 450 28.44 3.00 17.38
CA GLN A 450 27.35 3.96 17.61
C GLN A 450 26.05 3.28 18.07
N LEU A 451 26.11 2.02 18.53
CA LEU A 451 24.91 1.31 18.97
C LEU A 451 24.39 1.87 20.29
N ILE A 452 23.06 1.86 20.41
CA ILE A 452 22.37 1.97 21.69
C ILE A 452 22.73 0.70 22.49
N LYS A 453 23.68 0.82 23.41
CA LYS A 453 24.20 -0.33 24.17
C LYS A 453 23.22 -0.81 25.24
N ASN A 454 23.37 -2.08 25.62
CA ASN A 454 22.71 -2.73 26.77
C ASN A 454 21.19 -2.94 26.67
N GLU A 455 20.63 -2.98 25.46
CA GLU A 455 19.20 -3.20 25.27
C GLU A 455 18.89 -4.66 24.91
N SER A 456 18.28 -5.38 25.85
CA SER A 456 17.84 -6.77 25.62
C SER A 456 16.85 -6.93 24.46
N GLN A 457 16.27 -5.83 23.97
CA GLN A 457 15.29 -5.82 22.88
C GLN A 457 15.86 -5.46 21.50
N LEU A 458 17.09 -4.93 21.43
CA LEU A 458 17.71 -4.53 20.16
C LEU A 458 18.79 -5.55 19.73
N PHE A 459 19.14 -5.53 18.44
CA PHE A 459 20.28 -6.29 17.90
C PHE A 459 20.24 -7.81 18.17
N ARG A 460 19.02 -8.36 18.23
CA ARG A 460 18.75 -9.79 18.46
C ARG A 460 18.69 -10.61 17.17
N GLY A 461 18.90 -9.96 16.04
CA GLY A 461 18.62 -10.52 14.73
C GLY A 461 19.68 -11.51 14.26
N LYS A 462 19.34 -12.27 13.23
CA LYS A 462 20.28 -13.10 12.49
C LYS A 462 20.64 -12.45 11.15
N LEU A 463 21.91 -12.47 10.78
CA LEU A 463 22.34 -12.08 9.44
C LEU A 463 22.22 -13.26 8.47
N TYR A 464 21.35 -13.12 7.47
CA TYR A 464 21.16 -14.10 6.40
C TYR A 464 21.73 -13.56 5.10
N MET A 465 22.91 -14.03 4.71
CA MET A 465 23.56 -13.66 3.47
C MET A 465 23.03 -14.49 2.32
N SER A 466 22.42 -13.82 1.35
CA SER A 466 21.90 -14.44 0.13
C SER A 466 22.72 -13.97 -1.08
N VAL A 467 23.64 -14.83 -1.50
CA VAL A 467 24.51 -14.61 -2.66
C VAL A 467 23.73 -14.92 -3.95
N LYS A 468 23.51 -13.91 -4.81
CA LYS A 468 22.71 -14.06 -6.05
C LYS A 468 23.51 -14.67 -7.20
N ASP A 469 22.78 -15.20 -8.18
CA ASP A 469 23.28 -15.65 -9.49
C ASP A 469 24.40 -16.71 -9.41
N VAL A 470 24.31 -17.60 -8.43
CA VAL A 470 25.30 -18.67 -8.22
C VAL A 470 24.88 -19.94 -8.95
N ASN A 471 25.75 -20.47 -9.80
CA ASN A 471 25.53 -21.79 -10.40
C ASN A 471 25.51 -22.86 -9.29
N PRO A 472 24.53 -23.77 -9.26
CA PRO A 472 24.48 -24.85 -8.28
C PRO A 472 25.78 -25.65 -8.12
N ASN A 473 26.57 -25.79 -9.19
CA ASN A 473 27.85 -26.49 -9.17
C ASN A 473 28.93 -25.76 -8.34
N ASP A 474 28.86 -24.42 -8.29
CA ASP A 474 29.82 -23.58 -7.58
C ASP A 474 29.42 -23.31 -6.13
N HIS A 475 28.24 -23.76 -5.72
CA HIS A 475 27.62 -23.45 -4.43
C HIS A 475 28.56 -23.67 -3.24
N ARG A 476 29.20 -24.85 -3.18
CA ARG A 476 30.11 -25.20 -2.08
C ARG A 476 31.36 -24.32 -2.06
N GLY A 477 31.93 -24.03 -3.22
CA GLY A 477 33.13 -23.20 -3.35
C GLY A 477 32.88 -21.77 -2.88
N VAL A 478 31.76 -21.19 -3.33
CA VAL A 478 31.33 -19.85 -2.93
C VAL A 478 31.10 -19.80 -1.42
N VAL A 479 30.26 -20.69 -0.87
CA VAL A 479 29.99 -20.71 0.58
C VAL A 479 31.29 -20.85 1.39
N HIS A 480 32.22 -21.72 0.97
CA HIS A 480 33.50 -21.90 1.65
C HIS A 480 34.36 -20.63 1.63
N GLU A 481 34.47 -19.95 0.48
CA GLU A 481 35.20 -18.68 0.37
C GLU A 481 34.61 -17.62 1.30
N PHE A 482 33.28 -17.48 1.30
CA PHE A 482 32.57 -16.54 2.14
C PHE A 482 32.79 -16.78 3.62
N VAL A 483 32.61 -18.02 4.08
CA VAL A 483 32.83 -18.41 5.48
C VAL A 483 34.29 -18.17 5.88
N THR A 484 35.25 -18.48 4.99
CA THR A 484 36.68 -18.25 5.26
C THR A 484 37.01 -16.77 5.40
N LYS A 485 36.52 -15.91 4.50
CA LYS A 485 36.76 -14.46 4.54
C LYS A 485 36.08 -13.82 5.75
N PHE A 486 34.83 -14.19 6.05
CA PHE A 486 34.14 -13.73 7.26
C PHE A 486 34.87 -14.18 8.53
N GLY A 487 35.33 -15.43 8.58
CA GLY A 487 36.14 -15.93 9.69
C GLY A 487 37.36 -15.04 9.96
N ARG A 488 38.10 -14.66 8.92
CA ARG A 488 39.25 -13.74 9.05
C ARG A 488 38.87 -12.35 9.54
N LEU A 489 37.78 -11.78 9.02
CA LEU A 489 37.29 -10.45 9.43
C LEU A 489 36.88 -10.44 10.90
N LEU A 490 36.19 -11.50 11.34
CA LEU A 490 35.75 -11.69 12.72
C LEU A 490 36.95 -11.98 13.65
N ASP A 491 37.91 -12.79 13.22
CA ASP A 491 39.12 -13.10 14.00
C ASP A 491 39.99 -11.85 14.23
N ALA A 492 40.05 -10.94 13.25
CA ALA A 492 40.76 -9.67 13.38
C ALA A 492 40.13 -8.74 14.44
N ASN A 493 38.85 -8.91 14.76
CA ASN A 493 38.07 -8.08 15.70
C ASN A 493 37.34 -8.96 16.73
N ARG A 494 38.08 -9.88 17.38
CA ARG A 494 37.52 -10.94 18.23
C ARG A 494 36.65 -10.47 19.39
N GLU A 495 36.98 -9.33 19.98
CA GLU A 495 36.30 -8.83 21.19
C GLU A 495 35.10 -7.91 20.88
N ASN A 496 35.07 -7.24 19.72
CA ASN A 496 34.00 -6.35 19.30
C ASN A 496 33.90 -6.35 17.76
N ASN A 497 32.99 -7.16 17.21
CA ASN A 497 32.70 -7.14 15.78
C ASN A 497 31.22 -6.85 15.53
N PHE A 498 30.92 -6.27 14.37
CA PHE A 498 29.54 -5.93 14.04
C PHE A 498 28.60 -7.16 14.07
N LEU A 499 29.09 -8.38 13.81
CA LEU A 499 28.24 -9.57 13.84
C LEU A 499 27.79 -9.91 15.26
N THR A 500 28.70 -9.86 16.24
CA THR A 500 28.35 -10.04 17.66
C THR A 500 27.46 -8.91 18.16
N ASP A 501 27.77 -7.68 17.76
CA ASP A 501 27.12 -6.48 18.30
C ASP A 501 25.74 -6.21 17.70
N MET A 502 25.57 -6.48 16.39
CA MET A 502 24.33 -6.18 15.64
C MET A 502 23.44 -7.40 15.41
N TYR A 503 24.02 -8.60 15.36
CA TYR A 503 23.34 -9.82 14.92
C TYR A 503 23.54 -11.00 15.88
N ALA A 504 23.86 -10.72 17.16
CA ALA A 504 24.05 -11.73 18.19
C ALA A 504 25.02 -12.88 17.80
N GLY A 505 26.00 -12.60 16.93
CA GLY A 505 26.95 -13.57 16.41
C GLY A 505 26.37 -14.58 15.40
N GLN A 506 25.12 -14.40 14.96
CA GLN A 506 24.41 -15.36 14.12
C GLN A 506 24.54 -15.02 12.64
N LEU A 507 25.21 -15.90 11.89
CA LEU A 507 25.37 -15.81 10.44
C LEU A 507 24.85 -17.09 9.76
N GLU A 508 24.18 -16.93 8.62
CA GLU A 508 23.85 -18.01 7.69
C GLU A 508 24.08 -17.54 6.27
N VAL A 509 24.81 -18.33 5.49
CA VAL A 509 25.14 -18.04 4.09
C VAL A 509 24.41 -19.03 3.21
N ASN A 510 23.64 -18.53 2.26
CA ASN A 510 23.00 -19.32 1.24
C ASN A 510 23.22 -18.71 -0.14
N CYS A 511 23.24 -19.54 -1.17
CA CYS A 511 23.35 -19.07 -2.54
C CYS A 511 22.03 -19.27 -3.27
N SER A 512 21.66 -18.29 -4.08
CA SER A 512 20.49 -18.31 -4.93
C SER A 512 20.93 -18.48 -6.37
N PRO A 513 20.38 -19.47 -7.09
CA PRO A 513 20.53 -19.57 -8.53
C PRO A 513 20.03 -18.33 -9.27
N PRO A 514 20.37 -18.15 -10.56
CA PRO A 514 19.86 -17.02 -11.35
C PRO A 514 18.34 -16.94 -11.35
N LEU A 515 17.82 -15.71 -11.33
CA LEU A 515 16.39 -15.39 -11.18
C LEU A 515 15.48 -16.09 -12.21
N SER A 516 15.99 -16.34 -13.42
CA SER A 516 15.26 -17.00 -14.51
C SER A 516 15.13 -18.51 -14.36
N THR A 517 15.73 -19.11 -13.31
CA THR A 517 15.74 -20.55 -13.11
C THR A 517 14.73 -20.99 -12.04
N PRO A 518 14.09 -22.16 -12.19
CA PRO A 518 13.26 -22.74 -11.13
C PRO A 518 14.02 -22.95 -9.80
N GLY A 519 15.34 -23.11 -9.87
CA GLY A 519 16.21 -23.26 -8.71
C GLY A 519 16.21 -22.04 -7.79
N TYR A 520 15.99 -20.83 -8.32
CA TYR A 520 15.88 -19.62 -7.53
C TYR A 520 14.72 -19.69 -6.53
N HIS A 521 13.52 -20.06 -6.99
CA HIS A 521 12.36 -20.11 -6.10
C HIS A 521 12.46 -21.23 -5.07
N ARG A 522 13.11 -22.35 -5.41
CA ARG A 522 13.41 -23.41 -4.44
C ARG A 522 14.41 -22.97 -3.37
N SER A 523 15.33 -22.04 -3.67
CA SER A 523 16.28 -21.55 -2.67
C SER A 523 15.58 -20.73 -1.56
N LEU A 524 14.44 -20.10 -1.86
CA LEU A 524 13.63 -19.37 -0.88
C LEU A 524 13.11 -20.27 0.24
N THR A 525 12.93 -21.57 -0.02
CA THR A 525 12.47 -22.54 0.99
C THR A 525 13.44 -22.64 2.17
N HIS A 526 14.74 -22.38 1.96
CA HIS A 526 15.73 -22.41 3.03
C HIS A 526 15.47 -21.31 4.07
N VAL A 527 15.34 -20.05 3.61
CA VAL A 527 15.02 -18.92 4.50
C VAL A 527 13.60 -19.01 5.06
N GLN A 528 12.65 -19.52 4.27
CA GLN A 528 11.27 -19.78 4.70
C GLN A 528 11.25 -20.72 5.91
N ARG A 529 12.02 -21.82 5.85
CA ARG A 529 12.16 -22.78 6.94
C ARG A 529 12.78 -22.12 8.18
N SER A 530 13.84 -21.34 7.98
CA SER A 530 14.49 -20.60 9.06
C SER A 530 13.51 -19.67 9.79
N ILE A 531 12.70 -18.91 9.06
CA ILE A 531 11.67 -18.04 9.65
C ILE A 531 10.59 -18.86 10.36
N ARG A 532 10.04 -19.89 9.71
CA ARG A 532 8.92 -20.67 10.27
C ARG A 532 9.32 -21.45 11.51
N GLU A 533 10.43 -22.18 11.47
CA GLU A 533 10.84 -23.06 12.55
C GLU A 533 11.50 -22.28 13.70
N LYS A 534 12.42 -21.36 13.39
CA LYS A 534 13.24 -20.70 14.41
C LYS A 534 12.62 -19.43 14.98
N LEU A 535 11.88 -18.67 14.16
CA LEU A 535 11.26 -17.41 14.61
C LEU A 535 9.80 -17.62 14.97
N CYS A 536 8.96 -18.09 14.05
CA CYS A 536 7.53 -18.26 14.30
C CYS A 536 7.23 -19.44 15.24
N GLY A 537 8.02 -20.51 15.19
CA GLY A 537 7.87 -21.69 16.06
C GLY A 537 8.36 -21.47 17.49
N ASN A 538 9.04 -20.36 17.77
CA ASN A 538 9.58 -20.03 19.08
C ASN A 538 8.80 -18.85 19.69
N PRO A 539 7.92 -19.06 20.69
CA PRO A 539 7.15 -17.98 21.31
C PRO A 539 7.99 -16.88 21.98
N LYS A 540 9.27 -17.17 22.29
CA LYS A 540 10.22 -16.21 22.87
C LYS A 540 10.97 -15.39 21.81
N ALA A 541 10.88 -15.75 20.54
CA ALA A 541 11.51 -15.01 19.47
C ALA A 541 10.66 -13.77 19.08
N GLY A 542 11.30 -12.71 18.60
CA GLY A 542 10.57 -11.52 18.17
C GLY A 542 10.05 -10.64 19.31
N PHE A 543 8.98 -9.93 19.00
CA PHE A 543 8.24 -9.06 19.90
C PHE A 543 6.98 -9.77 20.38
N SER A 544 6.65 -9.64 21.66
CA SER A 544 5.51 -10.34 22.27
C SER A 544 4.15 -9.83 21.76
N THR A 545 4.09 -8.57 21.34
CA THR A 545 2.91 -7.91 20.77
C THR A 545 3.30 -6.95 19.65
N GLY A 546 2.36 -6.62 18.77
CA GLY A 546 2.58 -5.57 17.77
C GLY A 546 2.82 -4.20 18.42
N LYS A 547 2.19 -3.90 19.57
CA LYS A 547 2.45 -2.66 20.32
C LYS A 547 3.89 -2.59 20.81
N SER A 548 4.45 -3.68 21.33
CA SER A 548 5.84 -3.69 21.79
C SER A 548 6.83 -3.41 20.65
N PHE A 549 6.57 -3.94 19.45
CA PHE A 549 7.35 -3.60 18.26
C PHE A 549 7.15 -2.12 17.86
N LEU A 550 5.90 -1.65 17.82
CA LEU A 550 5.56 -0.28 17.44
C LEU A 550 6.25 0.77 18.34
N ASP A 551 6.24 0.54 19.64
CA ASP A 551 6.90 1.43 20.61
C ASP A 551 8.43 1.39 20.41
N CYS A 552 8.99 0.20 20.20
CA CYS A 552 10.42 0.00 19.95
C CYS A 552 10.89 0.74 18.69
N ILE A 553 10.25 0.52 17.53
CA ILE A 553 10.68 1.15 16.28
C ILE A 553 10.56 2.68 16.32
N ARG A 554 9.53 3.22 16.99
CA ARG A 554 9.39 4.68 17.15
C ARG A 554 10.50 5.27 18.00
N LEU A 555 10.87 4.61 19.10
CA LEU A 555 11.96 5.03 19.96
C LEU A 555 13.30 4.99 19.22
N VAL A 556 13.58 3.91 18.48
CA VAL A 556 14.81 3.79 17.67
C VAL A 556 14.86 4.89 16.61
N LEU A 557 13.79 5.08 15.84
CA LEU A 557 13.72 6.13 14.81
C LEU A 557 13.93 7.53 15.41
N ALA A 558 13.27 7.83 16.53
CA ALA A 558 13.42 9.12 17.21
C ALA A 558 14.86 9.34 17.68
N LYS A 559 15.46 8.35 18.34
CA LYS A 559 16.85 8.44 18.82
C LYS A 559 17.87 8.63 17.69
N ILE A 560 17.78 7.84 16.63
CA ILE A 560 18.69 8.00 15.47
C ILE A 560 18.48 9.38 14.82
N SER A 561 17.24 9.86 14.70
CA SER A 561 16.95 11.18 14.10
C SER A 561 17.55 12.37 14.86
N ILE A 562 17.75 12.24 16.18
CA ILE A 562 18.37 13.28 17.02
C ILE A 562 19.80 12.94 17.44
N LEU A 563 20.39 11.86 16.89
CA LEU A 563 21.73 11.38 17.23
C LEU A 563 21.92 11.05 18.72
N ASP A 564 20.86 10.58 19.37
CA ASP A 564 20.89 10.14 20.76
C ASP A 564 21.23 8.65 20.87
N TRP A 565 22.49 8.34 21.19
CA TRP A 565 23.01 6.99 21.34
C TRP A 565 22.95 6.45 22.79
N THR A 566 22.29 7.17 23.71
CA THR A 566 22.10 6.71 25.10
C THR A 566 21.08 5.58 25.18
N SER A 567 21.05 4.85 26.31
CA SER A 567 20.08 3.76 26.55
C SER A 567 18.62 4.20 26.37
N MET A 568 17.77 3.23 26.05
CA MET A 568 16.34 3.41 25.78
C MET A 568 15.50 3.45 27.05
N ASP A 569 16.00 2.96 28.18
CA ASP A 569 15.23 2.78 29.42
C ASP A 569 14.50 4.06 29.85
N ASP A 570 15.22 5.18 29.96
CA ASP A 570 14.64 6.46 30.36
C ASP A 570 13.62 6.99 29.33
N SER A 571 13.90 6.82 28.04
CA SER A 571 12.99 7.26 26.97
C SER A 571 11.73 6.38 26.91
N ALA A 572 11.87 5.09 27.16
CA ALA A 572 10.76 4.13 27.22
C ALA A 572 9.89 4.35 28.47
N LEU A 573 10.50 4.64 29.62
CA LEU A 573 9.79 5.01 30.85
C LEU A 573 9.03 6.32 30.65
N LYS A 574 9.67 7.36 30.09
CA LYS A 574 9.00 8.63 29.75
C LYS A 574 7.84 8.42 28.79
N LEU A 575 8.01 7.60 27.76
CA LEU A 575 6.94 7.27 26.82
C LEU A 575 5.75 6.62 27.53
N LYS A 576 5.99 5.59 28.35
CA LYS A 576 4.95 4.89 29.13
C LYS A 576 4.23 5.83 30.09
N LEU A 577 4.97 6.61 30.87
CA LEU A 577 4.40 7.60 31.81
C LEU A 577 3.51 8.59 31.07
N ALA A 578 3.97 9.07 29.93
CA ALA A 578 3.22 10.03 29.15
C ALA A 578 1.95 9.38 28.54
N GLU A 579 2.02 8.15 28.02
CA GLU A 579 0.83 7.40 27.56
C GLU A 579 -0.19 7.22 28.69
N MET A 580 0.26 6.82 29.89
CA MET A 580 -0.60 6.70 31.07
C MET A 580 -1.24 8.04 31.45
N ALA A 581 -0.47 9.14 31.41
CA ALA A 581 -0.98 10.48 31.68
C ALA A 581 -2.09 10.89 30.69
N THR A 582 -2.01 10.48 29.42
CA THR A 582 -3.08 10.74 28.43
C THR A 582 -4.34 9.91 28.65
N GLN A 583 -4.21 8.73 29.26
CA GLN A 583 -5.34 7.85 29.57
C GLN A 583 -5.99 8.17 30.92
N LEU A 584 -5.26 8.79 31.85
CA LEU A 584 -5.69 9.11 33.21
C LEU A 584 -7.04 9.85 33.26
N PRO A 585 -7.29 10.90 32.45
CA PRO A 585 -8.58 11.60 32.47
C PRO A 585 -9.75 10.71 32.06
N GLY A 586 -9.53 9.77 31.12
CA GLY A 586 -10.54 8.79 30.72
C GLY A 586 -10.84 7.79 31.83
N ILE A 587 -9.79 7.26 32.46
CA ILE A 587 -9.90 6.32 33.58
C ILE A 587 -10.63 6.96 34.77
N VAL A 588 -10.22 8.18 35.16
CA VAL A 588 -10.83 8.92 36.27
C VAL A 588 -12.30 9.25 35.99
N ARG A 589 -12.63 9.59 34.73
CA ARG A 589 -13.99 10.01 34.36
C ARG A 589 -14.96 8.86 34.11
N PHE A 590 -14.49 7.72 33.60
CA PHE A 590 -15.34 6.63 33.11
C PHE A 590 -15.07 5.27 33.78
N GLY A 591 -14.11 5.19 34.70
CA GLY A 591 -13.72 3.93 35.36
C GLY A 591 -13.08 2.90 34.43
N ALA A 592 -12.73 3.30 33.20
CA ALA A 592 -12.16 2.43 32.18
C ALA A 592 -11.16 3.20 31.32
N ILE A 593 -10.21 2.48 30.73
CA ILE A 593 -9.36 3.02 29.66
C ILE A 593 -10.27 3.28 28.46
N VAL A 594 -10.67 4.54 28.29
CA VAL A 594 -11.29 4.98 27.04
C VAL A 594 -10.18 4.96 26.01
N ALA A 595 -10.25 4.01 25.07
CA ALA A 595 -9.36 4.04 23.92
C ALA A 595 -9.50 5.44 23.29
N SER A 596 -8.41 6.21 23.25
CA SER A 596 -8.39 7.44 22.46
C SER A 596 -8.96 7.08 21.09
N PRO A 597 -9.99 7.81 20.60
CA PRO A 597 -10.61 7.47 19.33
C PRO A 597 -9.48 7.29 18.33
N ILE A 598 -9.41 6.09 17.73
CA ILE A 598 -8.52 5.85 16.60
C ILE A 598 -8.96 6.90 15.59
N ARG A 599 -8.19 7.98 15.47
CA ARG A 599 -8.28 8.84 14.29
C ARG A 599 -7.80 7.95 13.17
N LEU A 600 -8.74 7.19 12.61
CA LEU A 600 -8.54 6.49 11.37
C LEU A 600 -7.97 7.53 10.40
N PRO A 601 -6.87 7.23 9.69
CA PRO A 601 -6.57 8.00 8.49
C PRO A 601 -7.84 7.96 7.67
N THR A 602 -8.38 9.12 7.31
CA THR A 602 -9.40 9.19 6.26
C THR A 602 -8.78 8.77 4.96
N CYS A 603 -8.81 7.46 4.70
CA CYS A 603 -8.54 6.84 3.42
C CYS A 603 -9.37 5.54 3.35
N LEU A 604 -10.58 5.67 2.82
CA LEU A 604 -11.05 4.85 1.71
C LEU A 604 -11.37 5.82 0.58
#